data_AF-A0A1J3J557-F1
#
_entry.id   AF-A0A1J3J557-F1
#
_cell.length_a   1.000
_cell.length_b   1.000
_cell.length_c   1.000
_cell.angle_alpha   90.00
_cell.angle_beta   90.00
_cell.angle_gamma   90.00
#
_symmetry.space_group_name_H-M   'P 1'
#
loop_
_entity.id
_entity.type
_entity.pdbx_description
1 polymer ?
#
loop_
_entity_poly.entity_id
_entity_poly.type
_entity_poly.pdbx_seq_one_letter_code
_entity_poly.pdbx_strand_id
1 'polypeptide(L)'
;MQSERNDESGLSSRETAETRTRTNHLSQAVEDYIKDTIDHSLGLPISMESLQKKLYTAEESQRRLRDQYLALASRLKEKDHVIDRVRSESSMNAQALKKFVDENQKLANECGNLLNQCKKLERECLLYHQDRDALMEFGNESDERAREAETRVGQLEDELGRISDELQICKRQIGAAQVVDDKSAPLEEDLLDTVLGSLISKDETMVGRVFLEANIGDKTCQALLSKWDRLKPSTQKVLSLVSKANKFEKEKQCIILNLAKAEQEVELVSKQNRELDKENRKLLRQQQSPLGGSAKSNKRKSPKTMSSPIEKRLELSSSSPDICRKPLSPVWNK
;
A
#
# COMPACT_ATOMS: atom_id res chain seq x y z
N MET A 1 -48.44 -16.36 -1.12
CA MET A 1 -49.51 -16.31 -0.10
C MET A 1 -50.80 -16.74 -0.81
N GLN A 2 -51.04 -18.02 -1.10
CA GLN A 2 -51.50 -19.10 -0.20
C GLN A 2 -52.62 -18.68 0.76
N SER A 3 -53.87 -19.02 0.40
CA SER A 3 -54.80 -19.74 1.27
C SER A 3 -56.08 -20.08 0.51
N GLU A 4 -56.16 -21.35 0.12
CA GLU A 4 -57.42 -22.09 0.02
C GLU A 4 -58.10 -22.10 1.39
N ARG A 5 -59.43 -22.04 1.43
CA ARG A 5 -60.20 -22.58 2.54
C ARG A 5 -61.58 -23.05 2.05
N ASN A 6 -61.76 -24.36 2.18
CA ASN A 6 -63.00 -25.12 2.08
C ASN A 6 -63.99 -24.66 3.16
N ASP A 7 -65.29 -24.77 2.86
CA ASP A 7 -66.34 -25.05 3.84
C ASP A 7 -67.38 -25.98 3.20
N GLU A 8 -67.18 -27.29 3.44
CA GLU A 8 -68.23 -28.29 3.45
C GLU A 8 -68.68 -28.49 4.91
N SER A 9 -69.98 -28.35 5.20
CA SER A 9 -70.74 -29.25 6.09
C SER A 9 -72.13 -28.67 6.38
N GLY A 10 -73.15 -29.49 6.09
CA GLY A 10 -74.55 -29.14 6.34
C GLY A 10 -75.49 -30.27 5.93
N LEU A 11 -75.19 -31.51 6.35
CA LEU A 11 -76.13 -32.62 6.32
C LEU A 11 -77.07 -32.51 7.53
N SER A 12 -78.37 -32.37 7.28
CA SER A 12 -79.40 -32.75 8.26
C SER A 12 -80.72 -33.09 7.55
N SER A 13 -80.84 -34.37 7.23
CA SER A 13 -82.00 -35.23 7.46
C SER A 13 -83.39 -34.58 7.48
N ARG A 14 -84.13 -34.72 6.37
CA ARG A 14 -85.59 -34.93 6.40
C ARG A 14 -86.07 -35.66 5.15
N GLU A 15 -85.69 -36.93 5.02
CA GLU A 15 -86.57 -37.90 4.36
C GLU A 15 -87.72 -38.20 5.35
N THR A 16 -88.96 -38.03 4.92
CA THR A 16 -89.89 -39.16 4.74
C THR A 16 -91.25 -38.66 4.29
N ALA A 17 -91.74 -39.31 3.23
CA ALA A 17 -93.15 -39.49 2.90
C ALA A 17 -93.92 -38.30 2.32
N GLU A 18 -93.69 -37.96 1.05
CA GLU A 18 -94.75 -37.38 0.19
C GLU A 18 -94.41 -37.33 -1.32
N THR A 19 -93.85 -38.40 -1.90
CA THR A 19 -93.66 -38.46 -3.37
C THR A 19 -93.79 -39.89 -3.89
N ARG A 20 -94.97 -40.49 -3.72
CA ARG A 20 -95.26 -41.78 -4.36
C ARG A 20 -96.58 -41.76 -5.12
N THR A 21 -96.76 -40.74 -5.96
CA THR A 21 -97.73 -40.67 -7.07
C THR A 21 -97.47 -39.38 -7.87
N ARG A 22 -96.32 -39.30 -8.53
CA ARG A 22 -96.18 -38.44 -9.73
C ARG A 22 -95.91 -39.40 -10.87
N THR A 23 -96.99 -39.81 -11.53
CA THR A 23 -96.92 -40.38 -12.86
C THR A 23 -96.16 -39.38 -13.73
N ASN A 24 -95.04 -39.83 -14.29
CA ASN A 24 -94.20 -39.08 -15.22
C ASN A 24 -94.98 -38.88 -16.53
N HIS A 25 -95.96 -37.98 -16.55
CA HIS A 25 -96.56 -37.55 -17.81
C HIS A 25 -95.55 -36.62 -18.49
N LEU A 26 -94.93 -37.14 -19.54
CA LEU A 26 -94.23 -36.31 -20.50
C LEU A 26 -95.26 -35.34 -21.09
N SER A 27 -94.84 -34.15 -21.53
CA SER A 27 -95.78 -33.26 -22.23
C SER A 27 -96.39 -34.02 -23.41
N GLN A 28 -97.69 -33.85 -23.68
CA GLN A 28 -98.37 -34.49 -24.82
C GLN A 28 -97.57 -34.31 -26.12
N ALA A 29 -96.96 -33.15 -26.33
CA ALA A 29 -96.10 -32.86 -27.48
C ALA A 29 -94.84 -33.75 -27.56
N VAL A 30 -94.31 -34.19 -26.42
CA VAL A 30 -93.17 -35.11 -26.31
C VAL A 30 -93.63 -36.55 -26.47
N GLU A 31 -94.79 -36.92 -25.93
CA GLU A 31 -95.41 -38.23 -26.14
C GLU A 31 -95.75 -38.48 -27.62
N ASP A 32 -96.33 -37.48 -28.30
CA ASP A 32 -96.62 -37.52 -29.73
C ASP A 32 -95.34 -37.60 -30.57
N TYR A 33 -94.29 -36.86 -30.19
CA TYR A 33 -92.98 -36.92 -30.86
C TYR A 33 -92.31 -38.30 -30.72
N ILE A 34 -92.40 -38.91 -29.53
CA ILE A 34 -91.87 -40.25 -29.25
C ILE A 34 -92.65 -41.29 -30.08
N LYS A 35 -93.99 -41.21 -30.06
CA LYS A 35 -94.87 -42.10 -30.84
C LYS A 35 -94.54 -42.01 -32.34
N ASP A 36 -94.48 -40.80 -32.91
CA ASP A 36 -94.15 -40.59 -34.32
C ASP A 36 -92.74 -41.09 -34.69
N THR A 37 -91.81 -41.06 -33.74
CA THR A 37 -90.43 -41.54 -33.94
C THR A 37 -90.35 -43.07 -33.87
N ILE A 38 -91.16 -43.70 -33.01
CA ILE A 38 -91.31 -45.16 -32.95
C ILE A 38 -92.00 -45.66 -34.22
N ASP A 39 -93.13 -45.05 -34.62
CA ASP A 39 -93.88 -45.39 -35.82
C ASP A 39 -92.99 -45.30 -37.07
N HIS A 40 -92.15 -44.25 -37.17
CA HIS A 40 -91.15 -44.14 -38.24
C HIS A 40 -90.13 -45.28 -38.23
N SER A 41 -89.61 -45.65 -37.05
CA SER A 41 -88.60 -46.69 -36.89
C SER A 41 -89.15 -48.08 -37.24
N LEU A 42 -90.47 -48.28 -37.13
CA LEU A 42 -91.19 -49.47 -37.55
C LEU A 42 -91.58 -49.48 -39.04
N GLY A 43 -91.18 -48.45 -39.80
CA GLY A 43 -91.46 -48.34 -41.24
C GLY A 43 -92.87 -47.83 -41.58
N LEU A 44 -93.61 -47.31 -40.60
CA LEU A 44 -94.92 -46.71 -40.83
C LEU A 44 -94.78 -45.30 -41.44
N PRO A 45 -95.70 -44.89 -42.34
CA PRO A 45 -95.66 -43.59 -42.97
C PRO A 45 -95.87 -42.48 -41.93
N ILE A 46 -94.91 -41.56 -41.85
CA ILE A 46 -95.00 -40.38 -40.98
C ILE A 46 -95.96 -39.37 -41.60
N SER A 47 -96.75 -38.68 -40.76
CA SER A 47 -97.56 -37.55 -41.21
C SER A 47 -96.70 -36.39 -41.71
N MET A 48 -97.17 -35.70 -42.75
CA MET A 48 -96.48 -34.51 -43.29
C MET A 48 -96.25 -33.43 -42.22
N GLU A 49 -97.21 -33.27 -41.32
CA GLU A 49 -97.15 -32.32 -40.21
C GLU A 49 -96.00 -32.63 -39.24
N SER A 50 -95.80 -33.90 -38.88
CA SER A 50 -94.71 -34.33 -38.00
C SER A 50 -93.34 -34.12 -38.64
N LEU A 51 -93.20 -34.39 -39.94
CA LEU A 51 -91.99 -34.09 -40.71
C LEU A 51 -91.68 -32.59 -40.76
N GLN A 52 -92.67 -31.73 -41.03
CA GLN A 52 -92.50 -30.28 -41.02
C GLN A 52 -92.07 -29.75 -39.64
N LYS A 53 -92.69 -30.27 -38.57
CA LYS A 53 -92.32 -29.91 -37.20
C LYS A 53 -90.89 -30.32 -36.87
N LYS A 54 -90.48 -31.54 -37.23
CA LYS A 54 -89.10 -32.03 -37.08
C LYS A 54 -88.11 -31.14 -37.84
N LEU A 55 -88.41 -30.82 -39.10
CA LEU A 55 -87.59 -29.93 -39.92
C LEU A 55 -87.44 -28.54 -39.27
N TYR A 56 -88.54 -27.91 -38.87
CA TYR A 56 -88.52 -26.60 -38.21
C TYR A 56 -87.70 -26.63 -36.91
N THR A 57 -87.90 -27.65 -36.05
CA THR A 57 -87.13 -27.78 -34.81
C THR A 57 -85.64 -28.00 -35.06
N ALA A 58 -85.28 -28.78 -36.08
CA ALA A 58 -83.89 -29.00 -36.47
C ALA A 58 -83.26 -27.69 -36.99
N GLU A 59 -83.93 -26.96 -37.87
CA GLU A 59 -83.46 -25.67 -38.40
C GLU A 59 -83.30 -24.62 -37.30
N GLU A 60 -84.25 -24.54 -36.37
CA GLU A 60 -84.18 -23.64 -35.21
C GLU A 60 -83.03 -24.00 -34.28
N SER A 61 -82.82 -25.29 -34.00
CA SER A 61 -81.68 -25.75 -33.21
C SER A 61 -80.34 -25.45 -33.89
N GLN A 62 -80.27 -25.60 -35.22
CA GLN A 62 -79.09 -25.29 -36.01
C GLN A 62 -78.81 -23.78 -36.03
N ARG A 63 -79.84 -22.94 -36.13
CA ARG A 63 -79.72 -21.48 -36.00
C ARG A 63 -79.14 -21.10 -34.64
N ARG A 64 -79.72 -21.59 -33.55
CA ARG A 64 -79.21 -21.34 -32.19
C ARG A 64 -77.77 -21.78 -31.99
N LEU A 65 -77.39 -22.96 -32.53
CA LEU A 65 -76.02 -23.44 -32.45
C LEU A 65 -75.05 -22.54 -33.23
N ARG A 66 -75.44 -22.08 -34.44
CA ARG A 66 -74.64 -21.12 -35.20
C ARG A 66 -74.45 -19.81 -34.45
N ASP A 67 -75.50 -19.28 -33.83
CA ASP A 67 -75.41 -18.04 -33.06
C ASP A 67 -74.48 -18.19 -31.85
N GLN A 68 -74.58 -19.31 -31.13
CA GLN A 68 -73.66 -19.63 -30.03
C GLN A 68 -72.21 -19.77 -30.50
N TYR A 69 -71.98 -20.44 -31.63
CA TYR A 69 -70.66 -20.57 -32.23
C TYR A 69 -70.07 -19.21 -32.60
N LEU A 70 -70.85 -18.34 -33.25
CA LEU A 70 -70.42 -16.99 -33.62
C LEU A 70 -70.11 -16.13 -32.39
N ALA A 71 -70.95 -16.20 -31.35
CA ALA A 71 -70.71 -15.49 -30.09
C ALA A 71 -69.42 -15.97 -29.41
N LEU A 72 -69.18 -17.28 -29.37
CA LEU A 72 -67.97 -17.85 -28.79
C LEU A 72 -66.72 -17.48 -29.61
N ALA A 73 -66.80 -17.54 -30.93
CA ALA A 73 -65.71 -17.13 -31.82
C ALA A 73 -65.34 -15.65 -31.66
N SER A 74 -66.35 -14.77 -31.50
CA SER A 74 -66.13 -13.35 -31.20
C SER A 74 -65.41 -13.16 -29.86
N ARG A 75 -65.87 -13.85 -28.80
CA ARG A 75 -65.24 -13.82 -27.48
C ARG A 75 -63.80 -14.34 -27.50
N LEU A 76 -63.51 -15.37 -28.30
CA LEU A 76 -62.15 -15.90 -28.42
C LEU A 76 -61.20 -14.86 -29.02
N LYS A 77 -61.61 -14.20 -30.12
CA LYS A 77 -60.83 -13.12 -30.75
C LYS A 77 -60.59 -11.94 -29.81
N GLU A 78 -61.60 -11.55 -29.03
CA GLU A 78 -61.44 -10.51 -28.02
C GLU A 78 -60.39 -10.90 -26.97
N LYS A 79 -60.42 -12.15 -26.50
CA LYS A 79 -59.45 -12.67 -25.54
C LYS A 79 -58.04 -12.72 -26.12
N ASP A 80 -57.88 -13.11 -27.38
CA ASP A 80 -56.58 -13.07 -28.07
C ASP A 80 -56.02 -11.65 -28.13
N HIS A 81 -56.84 -10.64 -28.47
CA HIS A 81 -56.42 -9.24 -28.43
C HIS A 81 -56.04 -8.74 -27.03
N VAL A 82 -56.71 -9.22 -25.97
CA VAL A 82 -56.31 -8.92 -24.59
C VAL A 82 -54.95 -9.55 -24.29
N ILE A 83 -54.73 -10.81 -24.67
CA ILE A 83 -53.46 -11.51 -24.46
C ILE A 83 -52.31 -10.77 -25.16
N ASP A 84 -52.49 -10.34 -26.40
CA ASP A 84 -51.46 -9.63 -27.14
C ASP A 84 -51.12 -8.26 -26.52
N ARG A 85 -52.13 -7.54 -26.01
CA ARG A 85 -51.91 -6.30 -25.25
C ARG A 85 -51.13 -6.54 -23.96
N VAL A 86 -51.51 -7.55 -23.19
CA VAL A 86 -50.81 -7.89 -21.94
C VAL A 86 -49.37 -8.34 -22.22
N ARG A 87 -49.13 -9.08 -23.30
CA ARG A 87 -47.78 -9.50 -23.72
C ARG A 87 -46.92 -8.30 -24.11
N SER A 88 -47.45 -7.37 -24.89
CA SER A 88 -46.69 -6.18 -25.29
C SER A 88 -46.38 -5.27 -24.10
N GLU A 89 -47.36 -5.05 -23.22
CA GLU A 89 -47.18 -4.30 -21.96
C GLU A 89 -46.13 -4.95 -21.05
N SER A 90 -46.23 -6.27 -20.84
CA SER A 90 -45.27 -7.03 -20.03
C SER A 90 -43.85 -6.96 -20.61
N SER A 91 -43.71 -7.00 -21.94
CA SER A 91 -42.42 -6.87 -22.63
C SER A 91 -41.81 -5.49 -22.43
N MET A 92 -42.60 -4.42 -22.59
CA MET A 92 -42.15 -3.05 -22.34
C MET A 92 -41.75 -2.84 -20.88
N ASN A 93 -42.54 -3.34 -19.94
CA ASN A 93 -42.24 -3.27 -18.51
C ASN A 93 -40.96 -4.03 -18.16
N ALA A 94 -40.74 -5.22 -18.72
CA ALA A 94 -39.50 -5.98 -18.52
C ALA A 94 -38.27 -5.23 -19.03
N GLN A 95 -38.38 -4.56 -20.19
CA GLN A 95 -37.29 -3.74 -20.74
C GLN A 95 -37.01 -2.50 -19.87
N ALA A 96 -38.05 -1.84 -19.37
CA ALA A 96 -37.91 -0.70 -18.47
C ALA A 96 -37.22 -1.10 -17.15
N LEU A 97 -37.66 -2.22 -16.56
CA LEU A 97 -37.04 -2.77 -15.35
C LEU A 97 -35.57 -3.13 -15.58
N LYS A 98 -35.24 -3.74 -16.73
CA LYS A 98 -33.85 -4.06 -17.08
C LYS A 98 -32.98 -2.80 -17.13
N LYS A 99 -33.44 -1.74 -17.81
CA LYS A 99 -32.71 -0.45 -17.86
C LYS A 99 -32.50 0.14 -16.48
N PHE A 100 -33.53 0.11 -15.64
CA PHE A 100 -33.43 0.61 -14.27
C PHE A 100 -32.42 -0.17 -13.42
N VAL A 101 -32.37 -1.49 -13.57
CA VAL A 101 -31.36 -2.34 -12.90
C VAL A 101 -29.95 -1.99 -13.40
N ASP A 102 -29.76 -1.83 -14.70
CA ASP A 102 -28.46 -1.47 -15.29
C ASP A 102 -27.97 -0.10 -14.79
N GLU A 103 -28.86 0.90 -14.71
CA GLU A 103 -28.57 2.24 -14.18
C GLU A 103 -28.25 2.21 -12.68
N ASN A 104 -29.02 1.46 -11.89
CA ASN A 104 -28.72 1.29 -10.46
C ASN A 104 -27.38 0.60 -10.24
N GLN A 105 -27.03 -0.40 -11.04
CA GLN A 105 -25.73 -1.06 -10.95
C GLN A 105 -24.59 -0.09 -11.29
N LYS A 106 -24.79 0.76 -12.31
CA LYS A 106 -23.83 1.82 -12.65
C LYS A 106 -23.66 2.81 -11.50
N LEU A 107 -24.75 3.27 -10.91
CA LEU A 107 -24.73 4.20 -9.77
C LEU A 107 -24.03 3.58 -8.55
N ALA A 108 -24.31 2.30 -8.24
CA ALA A 108 -23.64 1.58 -7.17
C ALA A 108 -22.11 1.51 -7.39
N ASN A 109 -21.67 1.28 -8.63
CA ASN A 109 -20.25 1.28 -8.97
C ASN A 109 -19.62 2.67 -8.81
N GLU A 110 -20.32 3.74 -9.21
CA GLU A 110 -19.88 5.12 -9.03
C GLU A 110 -19.78 5.50 -7.55
N CYS A 111 -20.77 5.12 -6.72
CA CYS A 111 -20.72 5.27 -5.27
C CYS A 111 -19.52 4.53 -4.66
N GLY A 112 -19.23 3.30 -5.12
CA GLY A 112 -18.05 2.55 -4.69
C GLY A 112 -16.74 3.24 -5.05
N ASN A 113 -16.64 3.81 -6.25
CA ASN A 113 -15.47 4.55 -6.70
C ASN A 113 -15.26 5.84 -5.89
N LEU A 114 -16.33 6.60 -5.64
CA LEU A 114 -16.29 7.80 -4.80
C LEU A 114 -15.88 7.47 -3.37
N LEU A 115 -16.43 6.40 -2.79
CA LEU A 115 -16.05 5.93 -1.45
C LEU A 115 -14.54 5.60 -1.37
N ASN A 116 -14.01 4.93 -2.40
CA ASN A 116 -12.58 4.62 -2.47
C ASN A 116 -11.70 5.88 -2.55
N GLN A 117 -12.17 6.91 -3.28
CA GLN A 117 -11.49 8.21 -3.34
C GLN A 117 -11.54 8.93 -1.99
N CYS A 118 -12.70 8.96 -1.31
CA CYS A 118 -12.83 9.52 0.04
C CYS A 118 -11.84 8.86 1.00
N LYS A 119 -11.79 7.53 1.03
CA LYS A 119 -10.81 6.80 1.87
C LYS A 119 -9.36 7.12 1.54
N LYS A 120 -9.04 7.41 0.27
CA LYS A 120 -7.69 7.83 -0.13
C LYS A 120 -7.38 9.22 0.40
N LEU A 121 -8.31 10.16 0.26
CA LEU A 121 -8.16 11.52 0.76
C LEU A 121 -8.09 11.56 2.30
N GLU A 122 -8.89 10.76 3.00
CA GLU A 122 -8.81 10.64 4.47
C GLU A 122 -7.42 10.20 4.94
N ARG A 123 -6.82 9.21 4.27
CA ARG A 123 -5.44 8.78 4.56
C ARG A 123 -4.42 9.90 4.30
N GLU A 124 -4.60 10.63 3.21
CA GLU A 124 -3.72 11.75 2.86
C GLU A 124 -3.85 12.90 3.89
N CYS A 125 -5.07 13.24 4.32
CA CYS A 125 -5.30 14.22 5.39
C CYS A 125 -4.64 13.79 6.70
N LEU A 126 -4.71 12.50 7.05
CA LEU A 126 -4.03 11.97 8.24
C LEU A 126 -2.51 12.14 8.13
N LEU A 127 -1.93 11.88 6.96
CA LEU A 127 -0.51 12.10 6.70
C LEU A 127 -0.13 13.58 6.85
N TYR A 128 -0.93 14.50 6.32
CA TYR A 128 -0.66 15.93 6.50
C TYR A 128 -0.74 16.38 7.97
N HIS A 129 -1.66 15.82 8.74
CA HIS A 129 -1.71 16.07 10.18
C HIS A 129 -0.45 15.58 10.89
N GLN A 130 -0.01 14.35 10.60
CA GLN A 130 1.22 13.79 11.15
C GLN A 130 2.46 14.61 10.76
N ASP A 131 2.59 14.98 9.49
CA ASP A 131 3.71 15.79 9.00
C ASP A 131 3.74 17.18 9.66
N ARG A 132 2.58 17.81 9.84
CA ARG A 132 2.48 19.09 10.54
C ARG A 132 2.91 18.97 12.00
N ASP A 133 2.46 17.94 12.69
CA ASP A 133 2.79 17.73 14.10
C ASP A 133 4.29 17.43 14.26
N ALA A 134 4.88 16.61 13.38
CA ALA A 134 6.33 16.35 13.35
C ALA A 134 7.16 17.61 13.08
N LEU A 135 6.70 18.50 12.19
CA LEU A 135 7.37 19.77 11.92
C LEU A 135 7.29 20.72 13.13
N MET A 136 6.19 20.69 13.88
CA MET A 136 6.04 21.47 15.11
C MET A 136 7.01 20.99 16.19
N GLU A 137 7.13 19.67 16.38
CA GLU A 137 8.12 19.07 17.30
C GLU A 137 9.54 19.44 16.90
N PHE A 138 9.88 19.34 15.62
CA PHE A 138 11.19 19.74 15.11
C PHE A 138 11.50 21.22 15.38
N GLY A 139 10.52 22.11 15.20
CA GLY A 139 10.65 23.52 15.53
C GLY A 139 10.97 23.73 17.02
N ASN A 140 10.22 23.08 17.91
CA ASN A 140 10.45 23.16 19.35
C ASN A 140 11.84 22.65 19.75
N GLU A 141 12.29 21.52 19.18
CA GLU A 141 13.63 20.98 19.43
C GLU A 141 14.75 21.91 18.94
N SER A 142 14.56 22.53 17.78
CA SER A 142 15.51 23.48 17.22
C SER A 142 15.61 24.74 18.09
N ASP A 143 14.48 25.26 18.56
CA ASP A 143 14.42 26.42 19.45
C ASP A 143 15.05 26.12 20.82
N GLU A 144 14.84 24.91 21.36
CA GLU A 144 15.51 24.48 22.60
C GLU A 144 17.03 24.42 22.42
N ARG A 145 17.50 23.82 21.32
CA ARG A 145 18.93 23.72 21.01
C ARG A 145 19.57 25.10 20.84
N ALA A 146 18.86 26.03 20.19
CA ALA A 146 19.32 27.41 20.04
C ALA A 146 19.46 28.09 21.41
N ARG A 147 18.45 27.95 22.28
CA ARG A 147 18.47 28.52 23.64
C ARG A 147 19.58 27.93 24.51
N GLU A 148 19.82 26.63 24.42
CA GLU A 148 20.96 25.99 25.09
C GLU A 148 22.30 26.55 24.60
N ALA A 149 22.45 26.74 23.29
CA ALA A 149 23.67 27.30 22.71
C ALA A 149 23.90 28.75 23.15
N GLU A 150 22.85 29.58 23.13
CA GLU A 150 22.89 30.96 23.63
C GLU A 150 23.27 31.01 25.12
N THR A 151 22.69 30.12 25.93
CA THR A 151 23.02 30.01 27.36
C THR A 151 24.49 29.64 27.57
N ARG A 152 25.02 28.68 26.80
CA ARG A 152 26.44 28.29 26.87
C ARG A 152 27.37 29.43 26.43
N VAL A 153 27.01 30.16 25.38
CA VAL A 153 27.78 31.32 24.92
C VAL A 153 27.82 32.39 26.00
N GLY A 154 26.68 32.74 26.61
CA GLY A 154 26.64 33.70 27.71
C GLY A 154 27.52 33.29 28.90
N GLN A 155 27.51 32.01 29.28
CA GLN A 155 28.40 31.48 30.34
C GLN A 155 29.88 31.63 29.98
N LEU A 156 30.25 31.34 28.73
CA LEU A 156 31.63 31.48 28.25
C LEU A 156 32.07 32.95 28.13
N GLU A 157 31.16 33.84 27.73
CA GLU A 157 31.40 35.28 27.70
C GLU A 157 31.66 35.83 29.12
N ASP A 158 30.86 35.39 30.11
CA ASP A 158 31.07 35.72 31.52
C ASP A 158 32.42 35.21 32.04
N GLU A 159 32.79 33.96 31.70
CA GLU A 159 34.09 33.38 32.06
C GLU A 159 35.27 34.11 31.41
N LEU A 160 35.18 34.42 30.12
CA LEU A 160 36.18 35.19 29.41
C LEU A 160 36.32 36.61 29.99
N GLY A 161 35.21 37.23 30.38
CA GLY A 161 35.21 38.50 31.09
C GLY A 161 36.02 38.42 32.38
N ARG A 162 35.74 37.41 33.23
CA ARG A 162 36.49 37.17 34.47
C ARG A 162 37.99 36.96 34.22
N ILE A 163 38.36 36.07 33.29
CA ILE A 163 39.77 35.78 32.98
C ILE A 163 40.47 37.02 32.41
N SER A 164 39.79 37.78 31.54
CA SER A 164 40.33 39.03 30.98
C SER A 164 40.62 40.06 32.07
N ASP A 165 39.71 40.21 33.03
CA ASP A 165 39.91 41.11 34.18
C ASP A 165 41.08 40.64 35.06
N GLU A 166 41.16 39.35 35.37
CA GLU A 166 42.29 38.75 36.10
C GLU A 166 43.63 38.96 35.39
N LEU A 167 43.66 38.79 34.07
CA LEU A 167 44.86 39.02 33.25
C LEU A 167 45.26 40.49 33.26
N GLN A 168 44.31 41.42 33.17
CA GLN A 168 44.60 42.85 33.30
C GLN A 168 45.21 43.19 34.67
N ILE A 169 44.72 42.56 35.74
CA ILE A 169 45.30 42.71 37.09
C ILE A 169 46.74 42.20 37.11
N CYS A 170 46.99 40.98 36.62
CA CYS A 170 48.32 40.39 36.57
C CYS A 170 49.29 41.21 35.69
N LYS A 171 48.84 41.68 34.54
CA LYS A 171 49.62 42.54 33.63
C LYS A 171 50.06 43.83 34.32
N ARG A 172 49.18 44.47 35.10
CA ARG A 172 49.55 45.66 35.90
C ARG A 172 50.61 45.35 36.94
N GLN A 173 50.56 44.16 37.57
CA GLN A 173 51.56 43.71 38.54
C GLN A 173 52.92 43.42 37.88
N ILE A 174 52.94 42.76 36.71
CA ILE A 174 54.18 42.46 35.96
C ILE A 174 54.81 43.73 35.38
N GLY A 175 54.00 44.64 34.81
CA GLY A 175 54.48 45.93 34.32
C GLY A 175 55.14 46.79 35.40
N ALA A 176 54.78 46.59 36.68
CA ALA A 176 55.46 47.20 37.81
C ALA A 176 56.78 46.48 38.20
N ALA A 177 56.97 45.21 37.82
CA ALA A 177 58.15 44.40 38.14
C ALA A 177 59.24 44.41 37.04
N GLN A 178 58.88 44.74 35.79
CA GLN A 178 59.75 44.62 34.61
C GLN A 178 60.68 45.83 34.40
N VAL A 179 61.35 46.30 35.46
CA VAL A 179 62.42 47.31 35.41
C VAL A 179 63.81 46.67 35.62
N VAL A 180 63.94 45.35 35.75
CA VAL A 180 65.22 44.72 36.12
C VAL A 180 65.64 43.59 35.18
N ASP A 181 66.64 43.95 34.37
CA ASP A 181 67.87 43.24 33.99
C ASP A 181 67.90 42.20 32.85
N ASP A 182 68.95 42.40 32.04
CA ASP A 182 69.28 41.85 30.73
C ASP A 182 70.51 40.94 30.86
N LYS A 183 70.30 39.65 31.17
CA LYS A 183 71.36 38.60 31.20
C LYS A 183 70.82 37.21 30.85
N SER A 184 70.63 36.90 29.57
CA SER A 184 69.90 35.70 29.11
C SER A 184 70.74 34.45 28.77
N ALA A 185 72.08 34.51 28.71
CA ALA A 185 72.87 33.39 28.18
C ALA A 185 73.02 32.14 29.11
N PRO A 186 73.29 32.25 30.42
CA PRO A 186 73.44 31.05 31.28
C PRO A 186 72.10 30.40 31.65
N LEU A 187 70.99 31.15 31.54
CA LEU A 187 69.65 30.66 31.84
C LEU A 187 69.14 29.70 30.75
N GLU A 188 69.51 29.93 29.49
CA GLU A 188 69.06 29.12 28.35
C GLU A 188 69.61 27.68 28.43
N GLU A 189 70.88 27.48 28.78
CA GLU A 189 71.47 26.14 28.89
C GLU A 189 70.83 25.33 30.04
N ASP A 190 70.56 25.96 31.19
CA ASP A 190 69.89 25.30 32.33
C ASP A 190 68.42 24.96 32.03
N LEU A 191 67.71 25.83 31.32
CA LEU A 191 66.35 25.57 30.85
C LEU A 191 66.32 24.43 29.84
N LEU A 192 67.26 24.39 28.89
CA LEU A 192 67.38 23.33 27.92
C LEU A 192 67.63 21.97 28.60
N ASP A 193 68.52 21.93 29.61
CA ASP A 193 68.80 20.71 30.34
C ASP A 193 67.61 20.22 31.20
N THR A 194 66.79 21.17 31.69
CA THR A 194 65.54 20.91 32.41
C THR A 194 64.46 20.32 31.48
N VAL A 195 64.26 20.92 30.31
CA VAL A 195 63.29 20.44 29.29
C VAL A 195 63.69 19.06 28.79
N LEU A 196 64.96 18.87 28.43
CA LEU A 196 65.46 17.57 27.98
C LEU A 196 65.41 16.52 29.09
N GLY A 197 65.58 16.92 30.36
CA GLY A 197 65.45 16.02 31.51
C GLY A 197 64.02 15.56 31.79
N SER A 198 63.01 16.38 31.44
CA SER A 198 61.60 15.97 31.48
C SER A 198 61.26 14.95 30.37
N LEU A 199 61.85 15.12 29.18
CA LEU A 199 61.53 14.31 28.01
C LEU A 199 62.30 12.97 27.97
N ILE A 200 63.49 12.92 28.57
CA ILE A 200 64.40 11.78 28.55
C ILE A 200 64.88 11.50 29.97
N SER A 201 64.41 10.37 30.50
CA SER A 201 64.81 9.93 31.83
C SER A 201 66.30 9.58 31.85
N LYS A 202 66.94 9.66 33.03
CA LYS A 202 68.37 9.39 33.19
C LYS A 202 68.78 8.02 32.63
N ASP A 203 67.92 7.01 32.80
CA ASP A 203 68.14 5.64 32.34
C ASP A 203 68.07 5.49 30.81
N GLU A 204 67.35 6.39 30.13
CA GLU A 204 67.21 6.38 28.67
C GLU A 204 68.35 7.07 27.92
N THR A 205 69.28 7.72 28.64
CA THR A 205 70.47 8.36 28.05
C THR A 205 71.35 7.35 27.29
N MET A 206 71.36 6.09 27.75
CA MET A 206 72.09 5.00 27.08
C MET A 206 71.50 4.62 25.72
N VAL A 207 70.22 4.93 25.47
CA VAL A 207 69.55 4.64 24.18
C VAL A 207 70.16 5.46 23.04
N GLY A 208 70.68 6.66 23.33
CA GLY A 208 71.46 7.46 22.38
C GLY A 208 72.80 6.82 22.03
N ARG A 209 73.48 6.19 23.00
CA ARG A 209 74.75 5.47 22.76
C ARG A 209 74.54 4.25 21.88
N VAL A 210 73.54 3.44 22.19
CA VAL A 210 73.16 2.26 21.40
C VAL A 210 72.79 2.64 19.96
N PHE A 211 72.13 3.79 19.78
CA PHE A 211 71.86 4.32 18.44
C PHE A 211 73.13 4.63 17.65
N LEU A 212 74.12 5.27 18.28
CA LEU A 212 75.39 5.54 17.61
C LEU A 212 76.15 4.25 17.27
N GLU A 213 76.12 3.25 18.16
CA GLU A 213 76.71 1.93 17.93
C GLU A 213 76.05 1.22 16.73
N ALA A 214 74.72 1.27 16.64
CA ALA A 214 73.95 0.70 15.53
C ALA A 214 74.20 1.43 14.19
N ASN A 215 74.72 2.66 14.22
CA ASN A 215 75.01 3.48 13.04
C ASN A 215 76.50 3.79 12.88
N ILE A 216 77.39 2.90 13.36
CA ILE A 216 78.85 3.09 13.31
C ILE A 216 79.42 3.23 11.88
N GLY A 217 78.66 2.81 10.86
CA GLY A 217 79.02 3.00 9.46
C GLY A 217 79.02 4.48 9.02
N ASP A 218 78.35 5.37 9.75
CA ASP A 218 78.42 6.81 9.54
C ASP A 218 79.62 7.40 10.32
N LYS A 219 80.53 8.05 9.59
CA LYS A 219 81.73 8.71 10.14
C LYS A 219 81.39 9.72 11.24
N THR A 220 80.24 10.39 11.16
CA THR A 220 79.79 11.35 12.18
C THR A 220 79.30 10.65 13.44
N CYS A 221 78.55 9.56 13.31
CA CYS A 221 78.13 8.74 14.45
C CYS A 221 79.33 8.10 15.16
N GLN A 222 80.32 7.63 14.39
CA GLN A 222 81.59 7.12 14.93
C GLN A 222 82.36 8.19 15.72
N ALA A 223 82.46 9.41 15.18
CA ALA A 223 83.14 10.52 15.86
C ALA A 223 82.42 10.92 17.16
N LEU A 224 81.10 10.98 17.17
CA LEU A 224 80.29 11.24 18.36
C LEU A 224 80.43 10.14 19.41
N LEU A 225 80.40 8.88 18.99
CA LEU A 225 80.55 7.73 19.88
C LEU A 225 81.93 7.70 20.56
N SER A 226 83.00 8.03 19.82
CA SER A 226 84.36 8.10 20.37
C SER A 226 84.54 9.16 21.46
N LYS A 227 83.65 10.16 21.52
CA LYS A 227 83.66 11.26 22.49
C LYS A 227 82.49 11.19 23.47
N TRP A 228 81.74 10.09 23.51
CA TRP A 228 80.48 9.98 24.26
C TRP A 228 80.59 10.46 25.70
N ASP A 229 81.59 9.99 26.45
CA ASP A 229 81.80 10.34 27.86
C ASP A 229 82.24 11.81 28.09
N ARG A 230 82.58 12.52 27.00
CA ARG A 230 82.96 13.95 27.00
C ARG A 230 81.86 14.86 26.49
N LEU A 231 80.73 14.31 26.04
CA LEU A 231 79.59 15.11 25.58
C LEU A 231 78.86 15.73 26.78
N LYS A 232 78.31 16.93 26.60
CA LYS A 232 77.42 17.54 27.59
C LYS A 232 76.20 16.62 27.81
N PRO A 233 75.62 16.56 29.03
CA PRO A 233 74.42 15.78 29.31
C PRO A 233 73.25 16.10 28.38
N SER A 234 73.02 17.38 28.09
CA SER A 234 72.02 17.83 27.11
C SER A 234 72.27 17.25 25.72
N THR A 235 73.52 17.17 25.26
CA THR A 235 73.87 16.56 23.97
C THR A 235 73.60 15.05 23.96
N GLN A 236 73.90 14.33 25.05
CA GLN A 236 73.59 12.90 25.18
C GLN A 236 72.08 12.63 25.18
N LYS A 237 71.30 13.50 25.83
CA LYS A 237 69.83 13.45 25.79
C LYS A 237 69.31 13.72 24.37
N VAL A 238 69.82 14.74 23.66
CA VAL A 238 69.44 14.99 22.25
C VAL A 238 69.71 13.76 21.37
N LEU A 239 70.84 13.08 21.53
CA LEU A 239 71.13 11.85 20.79
C LEU A 239 70.16 10.70 21.13
N SER A 240 69.71 10.64 22.39
CA SER A 240 68.68 9.70 22.82
C SER A 240 67.30 10.04 22.24
N LEU A 241 66.99 11.33 22.04
CA LEU A 241 65.80 11.78 21.34
C LEU A 241 65.84 11.37 19.86
N VAL A 242 66.98 11.56 19.20
CA VAL A 242 67.19 11.15 17.80
C VAL A 242 66.99 9.64 17.63
N SER A 243 67.48 8.83 18.59
CA SER A 243 67.22 7.39 18.61
C SER A 243 65.73 7.05 18.65
N LYS A 244 64.97 7.67 19.57
CA LYS A 244 63.52 7.49 19.67
C LYS A 244 62.80 7.94 18.39
N ALA A 245 63.18 9.08 17.82
CA ALA A 245 62.62 9.59 16.58
C ALA A 245 62.85 8.62 15.40
N ASN A 246 64.06 8.05 15.28
CA ASN A 246 64.36 7.06 14.25
C ASN A 246 63.56 5.76 14.44
N LYS A 247 63.38 5.32 15.69
CA LYS A 247 62.52 4.16 16.00
C LYS A 247 61.07 4.42 15.58
N PHE A 248 60.52 5.58 15.91
CA PHE A 248 59.16 5.95 15.51
C PHE A 248 59.00 6.05 14.00
N GLU A 249 60.01 6.55 13.26
CA GLU A 249 59.93 6.57 11.80
C GLU A 249 59.87 5.16 11.22
N LYS A 250 60.66 4.21 11.75
CA LYS A 250 60.58 2.79 11.34
C LYS A 250 59.21 2.17 11.66
N GLU A 251 58.70 2.39 12.87
CA GLU A 251 57.39 1.88 13.29
C GLU A 251 56.26 2.46 12.42
N LYS A 252 56.30 3.75 12.11
CA LYS A 252 55.39 4.41 11.17
C LYS A 252 55.41 3.72 9.80
N GLN A 253 56.58 3.42 9.24
CA GLN A 253 56.67 2.71 7.96
C GLN A 253 56.07 1.30 8.04
N CYS A 254 56.30 0.57 9.13
CA CYS A 254 55.67 -0.73 9.37
C CYS A 254 54.14 -0.63 9.46
N ILE A 255 53.62 0.38 10.15
CA ILE A 255 52.17 0.63 10.27
C ILE A 255 51.57 0.95 8.90
N ILE A 256 52.23 1.78 8.10
CA ILE A 256 51.78 2.10 6.73
C ILE A 256 51.68 0.82 5.88
N LEU A 257 52.70 -0.04 5.93
CA LEU A 257 52.68 -1.31 5.20
C LEU A 257 51.57 -2.25 5.68
N ASN A 258 51.37 -2.36 7.00
CA ASN A 258 50.30 -3.19 7.56
C ASN A 258 48.91 -2.66 7.20
N LEU A 259 48.73 -1.33 7.19
CA LEU A 259 47.48 -0.70 6.78
C LEU A 259 47.18 -0.99 5.30
N ALA A 260 48.15 -0.81 4.41
CA ALA A 260 48.00 -1.13 2.99
C ALA A 260 47.64 -2.61 2.76
N LYS A 261 48.23 -3.52 3.55
CA LYS A 261 47.88 -4.94 3.51
C LYS A 261 46.44 -5.20 4.00
N ALA A 262 46.03 -4.58 5.10
CA ALA A 262 44.67 -4.69 5.63
C ALA A 262 43.63 -4.18 4.63
N GLU A 263 43.91 -3.08 3.93
CA GLU A 263 43.05 -2.54 2.88
C GLU A 263 42.87 -3.54 1.71
N GLN A 264 43.95 -4.19 1.27
CA GLN A 264 43.88 -5.24 0.23
C GLN A 264 43.04 -6.45 0.68
N GLU A 265 43.19 -6.88 1.94
CA GLU A 265 42.39 -7.97 2.51
C GLU A 265 40.91 -7.61 2.58
N VAL A 266 40.58 -6.38 2.98
CA VAL A 266 39.20 -5.87 2.99
C VAL A 266 38.61 -5.84 1.57
N GLU A 267 39.39 -5.43 0.57
CA GLU A 267 38.94 -5.43 -0.82
C GLU A 267 38.65 -6.86 -1.33
N LEU A 268 39.52 -7.82 -1.01
CA LEU A 268 39.34 -9.22 -1.35
C LEU A 268 38.08 -9.80 -0.70
N VAL A 269 37.90 -9.59 0.60
CA VAL A 269 36.71 -10.06 1.34
C VAL A 269 35.44 -9.39 0.80
N SER A 270 35.49 -8.10 0.45
CA SER A 270 34.36 -7.39 -0.18
C SER A 270 33.98 -7.99 -1.52
N LYS A 271 34.97 -8.37 -2.36
CA LYS A 271 34.72 -9.09 -3.63
C LYS A 271 34.07 -10.45 -3.38
N GLN A 272 34.61 -11.24 -2.46
CA GLN A 272 34.05 -12.55 -2.09
C GLN A 272 32.63 -12.44 -1.54
N ASN A 273 32.35 -11.46 -0.67
CA ASN A 273 31.01 -11.21 -0.15
C ASN A 273 30.02 -10.84 -1.25
N ARG A 274 30.42 -10.03 -2.24
CA ARG A 274 29.57 -9.70 -3.40
C ARG A 274 29.27 -10.93 -4.25
N GLU A 275 30.20 -11.87 -4.38
CA GLU A 275 29.97 -13.13 -5.10
C GLU A 275 29.03 -14.05 -4.33
N LEU A 276 29.24 -14.22 -3.03
CA LEU A 276 28.34 -14.97 -2.15
C LEU A 276 26.92 -14.40 -2.14
N ASP A 277 26.79 -13.08 -2.12
CA ASP A 277 25.49 -12.39 -2.24
C ASP A 277 24.77 -12.70 -3.55
N LYS A 278 25.51 -12.78 -4.66
CA LYS A 278 24.93 -13.14 -5.96
C LYS A 278 24.44 -14.58 -5.94
N GLU A 279 25.22 -15.51 -5.39
CA GLU A 279 24.82 -16.92 -5.28
C GLU A 279 23.63 -17.11 -4.32
N ASN A 280 23.63 -16.44 -3.16
CA ASN A 280 22.49 -16.46 -2.23
C ASN A 280 21.21 -15.96 -2.91
N ARG A 281 21.28 -14.86 -3.67
CA ARG A 281 20.11 -14.37 -4.44
C ARG A 281 19.65 -15.36 -5.50
N LYS A 282 20.57 -16.08 -6.17
CA LYS A 282 20.21 -17.15 -7.12
C LYS A 282 19.51 -18.31 -6.41
N LEU A 283 20.02 -18.76 -5.27
CA LEU A 283 19.41 -19.83 -4.47
C LEU A 283 18.02 -19.44 -3.96
N LEU A 284 17.85 -18.21 -3.45
CA LEU A 284 16.55 -17.67 -3.06
C LEU A 284 15.55 -17.67 -4.24
N ARG A 285 16.00 -17.32 -5.45
CA ARG A 285 15.16 -17.38 -6.66
C ARG A 285 14.81 -18.82 -7.07
N GLN A 286 15.70 -19.78 -6.85
CA GLN A 286 15.42 -21.20 -7.11
C GLN A 286 14.39 -21.75 -6.11
N GLN A 287 14.44 -21.36 -4.85
CA GLN A 287 13.44 -21.74 -3.84
C GLN A 287 12.08 -21.07 -4.04
N GLN A 288 12.03 -19.94 -4.76
CA GLN A 288 10.79 -19.21 -5.08
C GLN A 288 10.15 -19.63 -6.42
N SER A 289 10.69 -20.61 -7.16
CA SER A 289 9.99 -21.16 -8.33
C SER A 289 8.86 -22.10 -7.88
N PRO A 290 7.58 -21.77 -8.14
CA PRO A 290 6.49 -22.71 -7.93
C PRO A 290 6.45 -23.69 -9.10
N LEU A 291 6.23 -24.96 -8.77
CA LEU A 291 5.73 -25.97 -9.70
C LEU A 291 4.51 -25.42 -10.49
N GLY A 292 4.57 -25.52 -11.82
CA GLY A 292 3.38 -25.73 -12.65
C GLY A 292 2.92 -24.59 -13.57
N GLY A 293 3.01 -24.82 -14.88
CA GLY A 293 1.82 -24.73 -15.74
C GLY A 293 1.65 -23.56 -16.72
N SER A 294 1.83 -23.88 -18.00
CA SER A 294 0.89 -23.60 -19.10
C SER A 294 0.98 -22.30 -19.94
N ALA A 295 1.43 -22.53 -21.18
CA ALA A 295 0.83 -22.12 -22.47
C ALA A 295 0.63 -20.63 -22.86
N LYS A 296 1.48 -20.19 -23.80
CA LYS A 296 1.14 -19.92 -25.22
C LYS A 296 0.00 -18.91 -25.51
N SER A 297 0.35 -17.70 -25.99
CA SER A 297 -0.31 -17.11 -27.17
C SER A 297 0.46 -15.96 -27.80
N ASN A 298 0.44 -15.99 -29.14
CA ASN A 298 1.09 -15.12 -30.12
C ASN A 298 0.17 -13.92 -30.50
N LYS A 299 0.78 -12.93 -31.19
CA LYS A 299 0.22 -11.95 -32.17
C LYS A 299 -0.31 -10.56 -31.75
N ARG A 300 0.45 -9.57 -32.25
CA ARG A 300 0.10 -8.45 -33.18
C ARG A 300 -0.65 -7.18 -32.69
N LYS A 301 0.09 -6.07 -32.82
CA LYS A 301 -0.19 -4.77 -33.47
C LYS A 301 -1.59 -4.14 -33.33
N SER A 302 -1.61 -2.91 -32.81
CA SER A 302 -2.70 -1.93 -32.97
C SER A 302 -2.18 -0.66 -33.67
N PRO A 303 -3.00 0.03 -34.49
CA PRO A 303 -2.60 1.21 -35.26
C PRO A 303 -2.82 2.54 -34.49
N LYS A 304 -2.05 3.56 -34.89
CA LYS A 304 -2.23 4.96 -34.52
C LYS A 304 -3.33 5.60 -35.39
N THR A 305 -4.30 6.27 -34.78
CA THR A 305 -5.09 7.33 -35.42
C THR A 305 -5.49 8.41 -34.40
N MET A 306 -5.32 9.65 -34.85
CA MET A 306 -5.53 10.92 -34.16
C MET A 306 -7.02 11.20 -33.90
N SER A 307 -7.35 11.80 -32.75
CA SER A 307 -8.16 13.03 -32.68
C SER A 307 -8.24 13.56 -31.23
N SER A 308 -8.18 14.88 -31.12
CA SER A 308 -8.59 15.72 -29.98
C SER A 308 -9.30 16.93 -30.61
N PRO A 309 -9.97 17.87 -29.88
CA PRO A 309 -10.09 18.04 -28.43
C PRO A 309 -11.54 18.41 -27.97
N ILE A 310 -11.70 18.77 -26.68
CA ILE A 310 -12.91 19.26 -25.93
C ILE A 310 -13.49 18.11 -25.10
N GLU A 311 -13.39 18.12 -23.76
CA GLU A 311 -13.90 19.12 -22.83
C GLU A 311 -13.16 19.02 -21.48
N LYS A 312 -13.04 20.14 -20.76
CA LYS A 312 -12.23 20.31 -19.54
C LYS A 312 -12.64 19.33 -18.43
N ARG A 313 -11.93 18.22 -18.31
CA ARG A 313 -11.87 17.37 -17.12
C ARG A 313 -10.63 17.78 -16.33
N LEU A 314 -10.80 18.18 -15.07
CA LEU A 314 -9.68 18.34 -14.13
C LEU A 314 -9.01 16.96 -13.96
N GLU A 315 -7.98 16.71 -14.76
CA GLU A 315 -7.06 15.59 -14.60
C GLU A 315 -6.18 15.88 -13.39
N LEU A 316 -6.62 15.43 -12.21
CA LEU A 316 -5.69 15.13 -11.13
C LEU A 316 -4.93 13.88 -11.57
N SER A 317 -3.72 14.08 -12.08
CA SER A 317 -2.75 13.10 -12.58
C SER A 317 -2.85 11.74 -11.88
N SER A 318 -3.64 10.83 -12.46
CA SER A 318 -3.77 9.43 -12.05
C SER A 318 -2.84 8.53 -12.86
N SER A 319 -1.58 8.93 -13.01
CA SER A 319 -0.55 8.18 -13.73
C SER A 319 0.82 8.24 -13.04
N SER A 320 0.81 8.05 -11.72
CA SER A 320 2.00 7.59 -11.00
C SER A 320 1.63 6.30 -10.28
N PRO A 321 2.44 5.23 -10.37
CA PRO A 321 2.21 4.02 -9.58
C PRO A 321 2.17 4.41 -8.10
N ASP A 322 1.40 3.67 -7.31
CA ASP A 322 1.15 3.86 -5.88
C ASP A 322 2.43 4.06 -5.03
N ILE A 323 3.05 5.23 -5.14
CA ILE A 323 4.03 5.73 -4.18
C ILE A 323 3.16 6.35 -3.09
N CYS A 324 2.62 5.51 -2.21
CA CYS A 324 2.09 5.98 -0.93
C CYS A 324 3.22 6.74 -0.24
N ARG A 325 3.06 8.06 -0.13
CA ARG A 325 4.00 8.94 0.56
C ARG A 325 4.10 8.46 2.02
N LYS A 326 5.32 8.30 2.51
CA LYS A 326 5.56 7.92 3.91
C LYS A 326 5.54 9.19 4.78
N PRO A 327 5.04 9.10 6.02
CA PRO A 327 5.12 10.22 6.96
C PRO A 327 6.57 10.63 7.15
N LEU A 328 6.80 11.93 7.39
CA LEU A 328 8.10 12.43 7.78
C LEU A 328 8.56 11.68 9.04
N SER A 329 9.72 11.03 8.95
CA SER A 329 10.31 10.35 10.10
C SER A 329 11.11 11.37 10.92
N PRO A 330 11.15 11.27 12.26
CA PRO A 330 12.09 12.03 13.07
C PRO A 330 13.51 11.76 12.54
N VAL A 331 14.21 12.82 12.11
CA VAL A 331 15.53 12.70 11.49
C VAL A 331 16.59 12.52 12.58
N TRP A 332 16.49 11.48 13.42
CA TRP A 332 17.52 11.24 14.44
C TRP A 332 17.81 9.75 14.64
N ASN A 333 18.86 9.31 13.95
CA ASN A 333 19.76 8.24 14.37
C ASN A 333 21.15 8.61 13.83
N LYS A 334 21.92 9.38 14.62
CA LYS A 334 23.38 9.33 14.78
C LYS A 334 23.90 10.48 15.63
#